data_AF-A0A9J7M1Y4-F1
#
_entry.id   AF-A0A9J7M1Y4-F1
#
_cell.length_a   1.000
_cell.length_b   1.000
_cell.length_c   1.000
_cell.angle_alpha   90.00
_cell.angle_beta   90.00
_cell.angle_gamma   90.00
#
_symmetry.space_group_name_H-M   'P 1'
#
loop_
_entity.id
_entity.type
_entity.pdbx_description
1 polymer ?
#
loop_
_entity_poly.entity_id
_entity_poly.type
_entity_poly.pdbx_seq_one_letter_code
_entity_poly.pdbx_strand_id
1 'polypeptide(L)'
;MNYRRAPEHLFPAAFDDSVAATKFFLQNAEKYNVDRTRIGISGDSAGGNLAAAVTLALAKEKGLPKLKTQALIYPVLQAINFTTPSYINHGHLNSLSKDLMVSFWLWYLSNDLSFKKVFEANNHTSVELKKSKYARYVDPEMVGVKPVKKGNLKFPKIPNIATILDPRFAPLMADDADLNGLPPTYVMTCEYDVLKDDGVMYAKRLGKAGVKVNHDHYQHGFHPFLIHFYVYESAGTAMENYLAYLKKNL
;
A
#
# COMPACT_ATOMS: atom_id res chain seq x y z
N MET A 1 -7.20 -12.48 9.61
CA MET A 1 -8.48 -11.78 9.42
C MET A 1 -9.06 -12.23 8.08
N ASN A 2 -10.32 -12.69 8.04
CA ASN A 2 -10.97 -13.10 6.80
C ASN A 2 -11.99 -12.03 6.38
N TYR A 3 -11.49 -10.92 5.83
CA TYR A 3 -12.31 -9.79 5.38
C TYR A 3 -13.07 -10.13 4.10
N ARG A 4 -14.18 -9.43 3.85
CA ARG A 4 -14.95 -9.51 2.61
C ARG A 4 -14.12 -9.03 1.42
N ARG A 5 -14.18 -9.74 0.30
CA ARG A 5 -13.32 -9.52 -0.87
C ARG A 5 -14.11 -8.97 -2.05
N ALA A 6 -13.45 -8.15 -2.85
CA ALA A 6 -13.90 -7.82 -4.19
C ALA A 6 -13.73 -9.04 -5.12
N PRO A 7 -14.55 -9.18 -6.17
CA PRO A 7 -15.54 -8.21 -6.66
C PRO A 7 -16.91 -8.24 -5.96
N GLU A 8 -17.20 -9.24 -5.12
CA GLU A 8 -18.51 -9.40 -4.46
C GLU A 8 -18.78 -8.27 -3.44
N HIS A 9 -17.72 -7.77 -2.81
CA HIS A 9 -17.77 -6.68 -1.86
C HIS A 9 -16.72 -5.62 -2.20
N LEU A 10 -17.16 -4.57 -2.90
CA LEU A 10 -16.33 -3.43 -3.30
C LEU A 10 -15.82 -2.62 -2.10
N PHE A 11 -14.88 -1.69 -2.34
CA PHE A 11 -14.51 -0.69 -1.36
C PHE A 11 -15.75 0.05 -0.80
N PRO A 12 -15.86 0.28 0.52
CA PRO A 12 -14.85 0.08 1.56
C PRO A 12 -14.94 -1.24 2.35
N ALA A 13 -15.60 -2.30 1.86
CA ALA A 13 -15.92 -3.48 2.68
C ALA A 13 -14.72 -4.12 3.39
N ALA A 14 -13.62 -4.38 2.66
CA ALA A 14 -12.40 -4.95 3.24
C ALA A 14 -11.75 -4.03 4.29
N PHE A 15 -11.78 -2.71 4.04
CA PHE A 15 -11.29 -1.70 4.97
C PHE A 15 -12.13 -1.65 6.25
N ASP A 16 -13.46 -1.61 6.12
CA ASP A 16 -14.39 -1.56 7.26
C ASP A 16 -14.24 -2.80 8.15
N ASP A 17 -14.16 -4.00 7.54
CA ASP A 17 -13.91 -5.24 8.26
C ASP A 17 -12.56 -5.20 8.99
N SER A 18 -11.55 -4.62 8.36
CA SER A 18 -10.21 -4.50 8.95
C SER A 18 -10.19 -3.54 10.14
N VAL A 19 -10.84 -2.39 10.02
CA VAL A 19 -10.99 -1.44 11.13
C VAL A 19 -11.75 -2.09 12.29
N ALA A 20 -12.89 -2.74 12.01
CA ALA A 20 -13.70 -3.38 13.03
C ALA A 20 -12.91 -4.47 13.79
N ALA A 21 -12.21 -5.35 13.05
CA ALA A 21 -11.39 -6.40 13.64
C ALA A 21 -10.21 -5.84 14.46
N THR A 22 -9.50 -4.82 13.95
CA THR A 22 -8.39 -4.21 14.70
C THR A 22 -8.89 -3.48 15.95
N LYS A 23 -9.98 -2.72 15.88
CA LYS A 23 -10.59 -2.07 17.05
C LYS A 23 -11.00 -3.09 18.10
N PHE A 24 -11.70 -4.15 17.69
CA PHE A 24 -12.11 -5.23 18.58
C PHE A 24 -10.89 -5.84 19.28
N PHE A 25 -9.83 -6.16 18.54
CA PHE A 25 -8.63 -6.75 19.12
C PHE A 25 -7.93 -5.81 20.11
N LEU A 26 -7.74 -4.53 19.76
CA LEU A 26 -7.14 -3.53 20.66
C LEU A 26 -7.91 -3.35 21.98
N GLN A 27 -9.24 -3.47 21.92
CA GLN A 27 -10.11 -3.38 23.11
C GLN A 27 -10.13 -4.66 23.94
N ASN A 28 -9.85 -5.82 23.34
CA ASN A 28 -10.03 -7.13 23.95
C ASN A 28 -8.73 -7.94 24.09
N ALA A 29 -7.56 -7.34 23.85
CA ALA A 29 -6.30 -8.09 23.78
C ALA A 29 -5.97 -8.89 25.05
N GLU A 30 -6.36 -8.40 26.22
CA GLU A 30 -6.23 -9.09 27.51
C GLU A 30 -6.96 -10.44 27.53
N LYS A 31 -8.10 -10.57 26.84
CA LYS A 31 -8.84 -11.85 26.70
C LYS A 31 -8.03 -12.93 25.97
N TYR A 32 -7.01 -12.52 25.23
CA TYR A 32 -6.11 -13.38 24.48
C TYR A 32 -4.71 -13.47 25.11
N ASN A 33 -4.54 -12.99 26.34
CA ASN A 33 -3.24 -12.90 27.03
C ASN A 33 -2.20 -12.06 26.27
N VAL A 34 -2.64 -11.01 25.56
CA VAL A 34 -1.77 -10.10 24.80
C VAL A 34 -1.63 -8.77 25.53
N ASP A 35 -0.37 -8.32 25.70
CA ASP A 35 -0.05 -6.98 26.22
C ASP A 35 -0.54 -5.89 25.26
N ARG A 36 -1.46 -5.06 25.74
CA ARG A 36 -2.10 -3.97 24.97
C ARG A 36 -1.14 -2.87 24.52
N THR A 37 0.04 -2.79 25.13
CA THR A 37 1.09 -1.82 24.76
C THR A 37 2.02 -2.36 23.67
N ARG A 38 1.90 -3.64 23.32
CA ARG A 38 2.74 -4.37 22.36
C ARG A 38 1.91 -5.00 21.23
N ILE A 39 1.05 -4.20 20.61
CA ILE A 39 0.22 -4.65 19.47
C ILE A 39 0.68 -3.93 18.20
N GLY A 40 1.02 -4.70 17.16
CA GLY A 40 1.32 -4.18 15.82
C GLY A 40 0.28 -4.61 14.80
N ILE A 41 0.32 -3.98 13.62
CA ILE A 41 -0.46 -4.40 12.45
C ILE A 41 0.49 -4.73 11.30
N SER A 42 0.17 -5.75 10.52
CA SER A 42 1.00 -6.15 9.39
C SER A 42 0.14 -6.68 8.26
N GLY A 43 0.61 -6.51 7.03
CA GLY A 43 0.01 -7.14 5.87
C GLY A 43 0.90 -7.05 4.63
N ASP A 44 0.65 -7.96 3.71
CA ASP A 44 1.37 -8.11 2.45
C ASP A 44 0.51 -7.69 1.26
N SER A 45 1.10 -7.04 0.26
CA SER A 45 0.41 -6.63 -0.97
C SER A 45 -0.85 -5.78 -0.66
N ALA A 46 -2.05 -6.24 -1.04
CA ALA A 46 -3.33 -5.64 -0.66
C ALA A 46 -3.60 -5.65 0.86
N GLY A 47 -3.07 -6.63 1.60
CA GLY A 47 -3.04 -6.60 3.06
C GLY A 47 -2.15 -5.48 3.60
N GLY A 48 -1.07 -5.14 2.90
CA GLY A 48 -0.22 -3.99 3.21
C GLY A 48 -0.94 -2.66 3.00
N ASN A 49 -1.78 -2.57 1.96
CA ASN A 49 -2.72 -1.46 1.77
C ASN A 49 -3.64 -1.29 2.99
N LEU A 50 -4.33 -2.37 3.38
CA LEU A 50 -5.25 -2.37 4.52
C LEU A 50 -4.54 -2.02 5.83
N ALA A 51 -3.34 -2.56 6.07
CA ALA A 51 -2.56 -2.26 7.26
C ALA A 51 -2.21 -0.75 7.36
N ALA A 52 -1.78 -0.14 6.25
CA ALA A 52 -1.50 1.30 6.20
C ALA A 52 -2.78 2.15 6.37
N ALA A 53 -3.87 1.78 5.67
CA ALA A 53 -5.16 2.47 5.73
C ALA A 53 -5.76 2.43 7.15
N VAL A 54 -5.76 1.26 7.80
CA VAL A 54 -6.24 1.09 9.17
C VAL A 54 -5.38 1.87 10.14
N THR A 55 -4.05 1.87 9.96
CA THR A 55 -3.14 2.65 10.81
C THR A 55 -3.45 4.14 10.74
N LEU A 56 -3.65 4.68 9.54
CA LEU A 56 -4.07 6.07 9.33
C LEU A 56 -5.41 6.39 10.00
N ALA A 57 -6.40 5.51 9.85
CA ALA A 57 -7.72 5.71 10.43
C ALA A 57 -7.69 5.70 11.96
N LEU A 58 -6.96 4.74 12.56
CA LEU A 58 -6.90 4.57 14.02
C LEU A 58 -5.98 5.58 14.70
N ALA A 59 -5.02 6.19 13.99
CA ALA A 59 -4.17 7.24 14.56
C ALA A 59 -4.98 8.46 15.05
N LYS A 60 -6.17 8.69 14.47
CA LYS A 60 -7.08 9.79 14.83
C LYS A 60 -8.08 9.41 15.93
N GLU A 61 -8.21 8.13 16.25
CA GLU A 61 -9.18 7.62 17.20
C GLU A 61 -8.72 7.85 18.64
N LYS A 62 -9.58 8.47 19.46
CA LYS A 62 -9.33 8.68 20.88
C LYS A 62 -9.85 7.50 21.70
N GLY A 63 -9.17 7.17 22.79
CA GLY A 63 -9.62 6.14 23.73
C GLY A 63 -9.31 4.69 23.31
N LEU A 64 -8.61 4.48 22.20
CA LEU A 64 -8.06 3.17 21.82
C LEU A 64 -6.58 3.07 22.19
N PRO A 65 -6.09 1.89 22.62
CA PRO A 65 -4.65 1.63 22.66
C PRO A 65 -4.02 1.88 21.29
N LYS A 66 -2.84 2.52 21.28
CA LYS A 66 -2.13 2.82 20.04
C LYS A 66 -1.43 1.57 19.51
N LEU A 67 -1.42 1.43 18.18
CA LEU A 67 -0.54 0.47 17.51
C LEU A 67 0.92 0.84 17.80
N LYS A 68 1.71 -0.14 18.20
CA LYS A 68 3.13 0.02 18.53
C LYS A 68 4.02 0.07 17.28
N THR A 69 3.61 -0.62 16.22
CA THR A 69 4.30 -0.67 14.93
C THR A 69 3.32 -1.02 13.82
N GLN A 70 3.66 -0.66 12.58
CA GLN A 70 3.05 -1.22 11.38
C GLN A 70 4.12 -1.85 10.49
N ALA A 71 3.84 -2.98 9.85
CA ALA A 71 4.74 -3.63 8.91
C ALA A 71 4.05 -3.87 7.56
N LEU A 72 4.61 -3.27 6.51
CA LEU A 72 4.01 -3.20 5.18
C LEU A 72 4.89 -3.98 4.21
N ILE A 73 4.42 -5.13 3.77
CA ILE A 73 5.20 -6.07 2.99
C ILE A 73 4.81 -5.90 1.52
N TYR A 74 5.73 -5.38 0.68
CA TYR A 74 5.52 -5.01 -0.73
C TYR A 74 4.12 -4.41 -1.01
N PRO A 75 3.76 -3.31 -0.31
CA PRO A 75 2.38 -2.86 -0.22
C PRO A 75 1.87 -2.19 -1.51
N VAL A 76 0.58 -2.41 -1.81
CA VAL A 76 -0.16 -1.65 -2.84
C VAL A 76 -0.64 -0.33 -2.23
N LEU A 77 -0.28 0.85 -2.76
CA LEU A 77 -0.57 2.11 -2.04
C LEU A 77 -1.19 3.23 -2.89
N GLN A 78 -1.21 3.13 -4.22
CA GLN A 78 -1.81 4.15 -5.08
C GLN A 78 -2.43 3.59 -6.37
N ALA A 79 -3.44 4.29 -6.86
CA ALA A 79 -4.16 3.98 -8.10
C ALA A 79 -4.15 5.16 -9.09
N ILE A 80 -3.14 6.04 -9.04
CA ILE A 80 -3.07 7.32 -9.77
C ILE A 80 -2.04 7.29 -10.88
N ASN A 81 -0.90 6.64 -10.66
CA ASN A 81 0.24 6.63 -11.56
C ASN A 81 0.68 5.19 -11.87
N PHE A 82 0.21 4.63 -12.98
CA PHE A 82 0.65 3.33 -13.50
C PHE A 82 1.84 3.46 -14.48
N THR A 83 2.55 4.59 -14.44
CA THR A 83 3.74 4.87 -15.26
C THR A 83 4.98 5.14 -14.43
N THR A 84 4.98 4.75 -13.15
CA THR A 84 6.22 4.74 -12.36
C THR A 84 7.23 3.77 -12.99
N PRO A 85 8.54 3.98 -12.78
CA PRO A 85 9.58 3.08 -13.25
C PRO A 85 9.29 1.61 -13.00
N SER A 86 8.85 1.22 -11.81
CA SER A 86 8.52 -0.18 -11.48
C SER A 86 7.32 -0.70 -12.28
N TYR A 87 6.26 0.09 -12.46
CA TYR A 87 5.12 -0.30 -13.30
C TYR A 87 5.48 -0.49 -14.78
N ILE A 88 6.52 0.21 -15.27
CA ILE A 88 6.99 0.12 -16.67
C ILE A 88 8.07 -0.95 -16.84
N ASN A 89 8.99 -1.08 -15.88
CA ASN A 89 10.16 -1.94 -15.92
C ASN A 89 10.41 -2.56 -14.53
N HIS A 90 9.76 -3.69 -14.27
CA HIS A 90 9.92 -4.52 -13.05
C HIS A 90 10.69 -5.82 -13.35
N GLY A 91 11.49 -5.83 -14.42
CA GLY A 91 12.20 -7.00 -14.92
C GLY A 91 11.29 -8.09 -15.50
N HIS A 92 11.85 -9.29 -15.69
CA HIS A 92 11.22 -10.36 -16.47
C HIS A 92 10.39 -11.34 -15.64
N LEU A 93 10.46 -11.26 -14.31
CA LEU A 93 9.67 -12.08 -13.40
C LEU A 93 8.24 -11.52 -13.32
N ASN A 94 7.44 -11.81 -14.35
CA ASN A 94 6.05 -11.34 -14.56
C ASN A 94 5.02 -11.94 -13.58
N SER A 95 5.37 -12.04 -12.30
CA SER A 95 4.55 -12.63 -11.25
C SER A 95 3.37 -11.73 -10.84
N LEU A 96 3.58 -10.41 -10.82
CA LEU A 96 2.53 -9.39 -10.76
C LEU A 96 2.77 -8.35 -11.86
N SER A 97 1.83 -8.21 -12.79
CA SER A 97 1.95 -7.27 -13.92
C SER A 97 1.10 -6.00 -13.71
N LYS A 98 1.41 -4.94 -14.47
CA LYS A 98 0.58 -3.72 -14.52
C LYS A 98 -0.88 -4.03 -14.91
N ASP A 99 -1.06 -4.89 -15.89
CA ASP A 99 -2.37 -5.35 -16.39
C ASP A 99 -3.22 -5.97 -15.27
N LEU A 100 -2.59 -6.86 -14.49
CA LEU A 100 -3.24 -7.52 -13.37
C LEU A 100 -3.52 -6.54 -12.22
N MET A 101 -2.58 -5.64 -11.90
CA MET A 101 -2.79 -4.61 -10.88
C MET A 101 -3.93 -3.65 -11.20
N VAL A 102 -4.04 -3.21 -12.46
CA VAL A 102 -5.18 -2.37 -12.89
C VAL A 102 -6.50 -3.14 -12.72
N SER A 103 -6.52 -4.43 -13.01
CA SER A 103 -7.71 -5.28 -12.79
C SER A 103 -8.08 -5.35 -11.31
N PHE A 104 -7.11 -5.58 -10.42
CA PHE A 104 -7.35 -5.59 -8.96
C PHE A 104 -7.92 -4.26 -8.45
N TRP A 105 -7.37 -3.13 -8.89
CA TRP A 105 -7.91 -1.83 -8.54
C TRP A 105 -9.34 -1.62 -9.04
N LEU A 106 -9.67 -2.05 -10.25
CA LEU A 106 -11.00 -1.90 -10.82
C LEU A 106 -12.03 -2.81 -10.16
N TRP A 107 -11.67 -4.08 -9.87
CA TRP A 107 -12.50 -4.98 -9.07
C TRP A 107 -12.79 -4.40 -7.69
N TYR A 108 -11.80 -3.79 -7.04
CA TYR A 108 -11.99 -3.17 -5.73
C TYR A 108 -12.81 -1.87 -5.78
N LEU A 109 -12.64 -1.06 -6.83
CA LEU A 109 -13.30 0.23 -6.98
C LEU A 109 -14.77 0.12 -7.37
N SER A 110 -15.06 -0.67 -8.41
CA SER A 110 -16.36 -0.62 -9.11
C SER A 110 -16.78 -1.94 -9.75
N ASN A 111 -15.87 -2.91 -9.85
CA ASN A 111 -16.01 -4.11 -10.66
C ASN A 111 -16.34 -3.82 -12.14
N ASP A 112 -15.86 -2.69 -12.67
CA ASP A 112 -16.04 -2.32 -14.07
C ASP A 112 -14.68 -2.30 -14.81
N LEU A 113 -14.40 -3.41 -15.51
CA LEU A 113 -13.20 -3.56 -16.33
C LEU A 113 -13.25 -2.78 -17.65
N SER A 114 -14.36 -2.13 -18.00
CA SER A 114 -14.41 -1.29 -19.22
C SER A 114 -13.43 -0.12 -19.15
N PHE A 115 -13.03 0.29 -17.94
CA PHE A 115 -12.03 1.34 -17.70
C PHE A 115 -10.57 0.86 -17.74
N LYS A 116 -10.32 -0.45 -17.90
CA LYS A 116 -8.97 -1.04 -17.80
C LYS A 116 -7.95 -0.36 -18.70
N LYS A 117 -8.27 -0.21 -20.00
CA LYS A 117 -7.38 0.45 -20.97
C LYS A 117 -7.07 1.90 -20.60
N VAL A 118 -8.00 2.59 -19.94
CA VAL A 118 -7.81 3.99 -19.52
C VAL A 118 -6.82 4.08 -18.36
N PHE A 119 -6.92 3.17 -17.39
CA PHE A 119 -5.99 3.06 -16.26
C PHE A 119 -4.61 2.59 -16.70
N GLU A 120 -4.52 1.58 -17.57
CA GLU A 120 -3.24 1.06 -18.10
C GLU A 120 -2.44 2.12 -18.88
N ALA A 121 -3.17 3.00 -19.58
CA ALA A 121 -2.62 4.16 -20.29
C ALA A 121 -2.34 5.37 -19.37
N ASN A 122 -2.65 5.26 -18.08
CA ASN A 122 -2.52 6.32 -17.08
C ASN A 122 -3.30 7.61 -17.43
N ASN A 123 -4.39 7.44 -18.18
CA ASN A 123 -5.24 8.52 -18.68
C ASN A 123 -6.48 8.75 -17.84
N HIS A 124 -6.60 8.05 -16.71
CA HIS A 124 -7.68 8.21 -15.75
C HIS A 124 -7.53 9.43 -14.83
N THR A 125 -6.38 10.07 -14.87
CA THR A 125 -6.08 11.27 -14.07
C THR A 125 -6.24 12.55 -14.90
N SER A 126 -7.07 13.47 -14.41
CA SER A 126 -7.34 14.75 -15.09
C SER A 126 -6.13 15.70 -15.07
N VAL A 127 -6.18 16.78 -15.86
CA VAL A 127 -5.14 17.83 -15.84
C VAL A 127 -5.08 18.50 -14.46
N GLU A 128 -6.23 18.68 -13.81
CA GLU A 128 -6.36 19.26 -12.47
C GLU A 128 -5.72 18.37 -11.42
N LEU A 129 -5.97 17.05 -11.47
CA LEU A 129 -5.33 16.10 -10.57
C LEU A 129 -3.81 16.12 -10.72
N LYS A 130 -3.32 16.24 -11.96
CA LYS A 130 -1.89 16.39 -12.27
C LYS A 130 -1.27 17.70 -11.77
N LYS A 131 -2.07 18.71 -11.46
CA LYS A 131 -1.64 19.98 -10.84
C LYS A 131 -1.87 20.02 -9.33
N SER A 132 -2.55 19.02 -8.77
CA SER A 132 -2.87 18.94 -7.35
C SER A 132 -1.68 18.47 -6.49
N LYS A 133 -1.84 18.52 -5.16
CA LYS A 133 -0.87 17.95 -4.22
C LYS A 133 -0.61 16.45 -4.46
N TYR A 134 -1.63 15.70 -4.90
CA TYR A 134 -1.54 14.25 -5.10
C TYR A 134 -0.54 13.85 -6.19
N ALA A 135 -0.34 14.70 -7.20
CA ALA A 135 0.66 14.47 -8.24
C ALA A 135 2.08 14.40 -7.67
N ARG A 136 2.36 15.16 -6.60
CA ARG A 136 3.66 15.17 -5.90
C ARG A 136 3.87 13.91 -5.06
N TYR A 137 2.78 13.24 -4.65
CA TYR A 137 2.86 12.02 -3.84
C TYR A 137 3.21 10.78 -4.67
N VAL A 138 3.03 10.84 -5.99
CA VAL A 138 3.36 9.78 -6.96
C VAL A 138 4.40 10.23 -7.99
N ASP A 139 5.23 11.20 -7.62
CA ASP A 139 6.21 11.79 -8.54
C ASP A 139 7.36 10.80 -8.82
N PRO A 140 7.62 10.42 -10.09
CA PRO A 140 8.74 9.56 -10.47
C PRO A 140 10.12 10.10 -10.05
N GLU A 141 10.27 11.41 -9.84
CA GLU A 141 11.52 11.97 -9.30
C GLU A 141 11.80 11.46 -7.88
N MET A 142 10.78 11.10 -7.10
CA MET A 142 10.97 10.46 -5.79
C MET A 142 11.62 9.09 -5.88
N VAL A 143 11.66 8.48 -7.06
CA VAL A 143 12.35 7.20 -7.34
C VAL A 143 13.47 7.37 -8.37
N GLY A 144 13.88 8.61 -8.66
CA GLY A 144 15.10 8.92 -9.42
C GLY A 144 14.99 8.80 -10.95
N VAL A 145 13.78 8.86 -11.52
CA VAL A 145 13.58 8.65 -12.97
C VAL A 145 12.74 9.76 -13.61
N LYS A 146 13.05 10.10 -14.87
CA LYS A 146 12.32 11.09 -15.66
C LYS A 146 10.94 10.55 -16.14
N PRO A 147 9.89 11.39 -16.19
CA PRO A 147 8.56 10.95 -16.62
C PRO A 147 8.51 10.37 -18.05
N VAL A 148 7.69 9.33 -18.26
CA VAL A 148 7.45 8.73 -19.59
C VAL A 148 6.44 9.58 -20.39
N LYS A 149 6.59 9.65 -21.73
CA LYS A 149 5.67 10.36 -22.65
C LYS A 149 4.25 9.77 -22.57
N LYS A 150 3.26 10.65 -22.43
CA LYS A 150 1.83 10.32 -22.33
C LYS A 150 1.22 10.03 -23.71
N GLY A 151 0.25 9.10 -23.76
CA GLY A 151 -0.55 8.85 -24.96
C GLY A 151 -1.70 9.86 -25.15
N ASN A 152 -2.10 10.12 -26.39
CA ASN A 152 -3.07 11.15 -26.77
C ASN A 152 -4.56 10.74 -26.69
N LEU A 153 -4.93 9.79 -25.83
CA LEU A 153 -6.31 9.30 -25.79
C LEU A 153 -7.18 10.18 -24.87
N LYS A 154 -8.20 10.83 -25.44
CA LYS A 154 -9.29 11.47 -24.68
C LYS A 154 -10.27 10.40 -24.22
N PHE A 155 -10.58 10.36 -22.93
CA PHE A 155 -11.43 9.35 -22.31
C PHE A 155 -12.44 9.96 -21.34
N PRO A 156 -13.53 9.24 -21.03
CA PRO A 156 -14.68 9.79 -20.30
C PRO A 156 -14.34 10.20 -18.86
N LYS A 157 -15.26 10.96 -18.25
CA LYS A 157 -15.25 11.26 -16.81
C LYS A 157 -15.31 9.94 -16.04
N ILE A 158 -14.26 9.63 -15.30
CA ILE A 158 -14.20 8.39 -14.52
C ILE A 158 -15.06 8.53 -13.28
N PRO A 159 -15.96 7.56 -13.02
CA PRO A 159 -16.75 7.56 -11.81
C PRO A 159 -15.81 7.46 -10.59
N ASN A 160 -16.19 8.14 -9.50
CA ASN A 160 -15.55 7.94 -8.20
C ASN A 160 -14.05 8.31 -8.13
N ILE A 161 -13.60 9.34 -8.86
CA ILE A 161 -12.24 9.86 -8.71
C ILE A 161 -11.91 10.22 -7.25
N ALA A 162 -12.91 10.68 -6.49
CA ALA A 162 -12.76 10.98 -5.06
C ALA A 162 -12.31 9.74 -4.27
N THR A 163 -12.78 8.54 -4.66
CA THR A 163 -12.40 7.28 -4.01
C THR A 163 -10.93 6.93 -4.25
N ILE A 164 -10.41 7.12 -5.47
CA ILE A 164 -8.98 6.82 -5.71
C ILE A 164 -8.02 7.81 -5.02
N LEU A 165 -8.56 8.93 -4.51
CA LEU A 165 -7.85 9.91 -3.68
C LEU A 165 -8.10 9.72 -2.19
N ASP A 166 -8.99 8.80 -1.82
CA ASP A 166 -9.32 8.50 -0.42
C ASP A 166 -8.15 7.72 0.21
N PRO A 167 -7.55 8.18 1.32
CA PRO A 167 -6.48 7.46 2.01
C PRO A 167 -6.87 6.06 2.51
N ARG A 168 -8.17 5.77 2.64
CA ARG A 168 -8.67 4.43 2.99
C ARG A 168 -8.58 3.45 1.82
N PHE A 169 -8.54 3.96 0.59
CA PHE A 169 -8.41 3.20 -0.65
C PHE A 169 -6.94 3.20 -1.12
N ALA A 170 -6.31 4.37 -1.15
CA ALA A 170 -4.93 4.59 -1.55
C ALA A 170 -4.17 5.33 -0.44
N PRO A 171 -3.55 4.64 0.53
CA PRO A 171 -2.86 5.27 1.67
C PRO A 171 -1.76 6.27 1.28
N LEU A 172 -1.15 6.13 0.10
CA LEU A 172 -0.20 7.11 -0.41
C LEU A 172 -0.85 8.49 -0.68
N MET A 173 -2.18 8.61 -0.61
CA MET A 173 -2.92 9.86 -0.75
C MET A 173 -3.22 10.55 0.59
N ALA A 174 -2.84 9.94 1.72
CA ALA A 174 -2.91 10.59 3.02
C ALA A 174 -2.15 11.92 3.00
N ASP A 175 -2.69 12.93 3.70
CA ASP A 175 -2.02 14.21 3.85
C ASP A 175 -0.78 14.09 4.74
N ASP A 176 0.23 14.93 4.50
CA ASP A 176 1.49 14.88 5.26
C ASP A 176 1.26 15.06 6.77
N ALA A 177 0.24 15.84 7.15
CA ALA A 177 -0.17 16.03 8.54
C ALA A 177 -0.74 14.74 9.17
N ASP A 178 -1.38 13.88 8.38
CA ASP A 178 -1.92 12.60 8.82
C ASP A 178 -0.86 11.49 8.91
N LEU A 179 0.26 11.65 8.20
CA LEU A 179 1.42 10.77 8.33
C LEU A 179 2.21 11.04 9.61
N ASN A 180 2.11 12.25 10.16
CA ASN A 180 2.77 12.61 11.39
C ASN A 180 2.19 11.82 12.58
N GLY A 181 3.07 11.29 13.44
CA GLY A 181 2.66 10.54 14.63
C GLY A 181 2.18 9.11 14.37
N LEU A 182 2.25 8.62 13.11
CA LEU A 182 2.09 7.20 12.82
C LEU A 182 3.18 6.37 13.52
N PRO A 183 2.91 5.09 13.85
CA PRO A 183 3.87 4.27 14.57
C PRO A 183 5.11 3.97 13.73
N PRO A 184 6.24 3.58 14.37
CA PRO A 184 7.40 3.04 13.68
C PRO A 184 6.98 2.01 12.63
N THR A 185 7.49 2.19 11.42
CA THR A 185 7.00 1.48 10.24
C THR A 185 8.10 0.65 9.60
N TYR A 186 7.84 -0.63 9.40
CA TYR A 186 8.65 -1.49 8.53
C TYR A 186 8.05 -1.48 7.12
N VAL A 187 8.89 -1.29 6.11
CA VAL A 187 8.51 -1.40 4.70
C VAL A 187 9.44 -2.40 4.04
N MET A 188 8.89 -3.45 3.44
CA MET A 188 9.63 -4.36 2.57
C MET A 188 9.28 -4.06 1.12
N THR A 189 10.28 -3.98 0.25
CA THR A 189 10.10 -3.86 -1.20
C THR A 189 10.95 -4.88 -1.94
N CYS A 190 10.53 -5.22 -3.15
CA CYS A 190 11.19 -6.20 -4.00
C CYS A 190 11.62 -5.52 -5.31
N GLU A 191 12.77 -5.92 -5.87
CA GLU A 191 13.26 -5.32 -7.11
C GLU A 191 12.37 -5.64 -8.32
N TYR A 192 11.91 -6.89 -8.41
CA TYR A 192 11.08 -7.38 -9.50
C TYR A 192 9.58 -7.31 -9.16
N ASP A 193 9.12 -6.13 -8.77
CA ASP A 193 7.73 -5.87 -8.36
C ASP A 193 7.24 -4.53 -8.92
N VAL A 194 6.07 -4.53 -9.58
CA VAL A 194 5.41 -3.30 -10.05
C VAL A 194 5.09 -2.32 -8.91
N LEU A 195 4.92 -2.81 -7.68
CA LEU A 195 4.61 -2.04 -6.48
C LEU A 195 5.85 -1.49 -5.76
N LYS A 196 7.07 -1.76 -6.27
CA LYS A 196 8.31 -1.27 -5.64
C LYS A 196 8.24 0.22 -5.36
N ASP A 197 7.87 1.01 -6.36
CA ASP A 197 7.86 2.46 -6.24
C ASP A 197 6.79 2.95 -5.26
N ASP A 198 5.62 2.30 -5.19
CA ASP A 198 4.57 2.61 -4.20
C ASP A 198 5.16 2.56 -2.77
N GLY A 199 5.84 1.46 -2.43
CA GLY A 199 6.48 1.27 -1.12
C GLY A 199 7.60 2.28 -0.85
N VAL A 200 8.47 2.53 -1.83
CA VAL A 200 9.57 3.52 -1.71
C VAL A 200 9.02 4.93 -1.48
N MET A 201 8.00 5.32 -2.23
CA MET A 201 7.37 6.64 -2.11
C MET A 201 6.75 6.82 -0.73
N TYR A 202 6.02 5.82 -0.22
CA TYR A 202 5.41 5.88 1.10
C TYR A 202 6.45 5.91 2.22
N ALA A 203 7.49 5.09 2.15
CA ALA A 203 8.61 5.09 3.11
C ALA A 203 9.27 6.48 3.19
N LYS A 204 9.53 7.12 2.05
CA LYS A 204 10.09 8.48 1.99
C LYS A 204 9.15 9.52 2.59
N ARG A 205 7.85 9.44 2.33
CA ARG A 205 6.86 10.37 2.89
C ARG A 205 6.71 10.21 4.41
N LEU A 206 6.66 8.97 4.90
CA LEU A 206 6.67 8.67 6.33
C LEU A 206 7.93 9.25 7.02
N GLY A 207 9.10 9.03 6.44
CA GLY A 207 10.36 9.59 6.95
C GLY A 207 10.36 11.13 7.00
N LYS A 208 9.86 11.79 5.94
CA LYS A 208 9.69 13.25 5.92
C LYS A 208 8.71 13.77 6.97
N ALA A 209 7.69 12.98 7.31
CA ALA A 209 6.74 13.27 8.39
C ALA A 209 7.26 12.96 9.80
N GLY A 210 8.52 12.52 9.94
CA GLY A 210 9.16 12.22 11.22
C GLY A 210 8.89 10.81 11.75
N VAL A 211 8.27 9.93 10.97
CA VAL A 211 8.07 8.53 11.34
C VAL A 211 9.38 7.77 11.23
N LYS A 212 9.71 6.95 12.24
CA LYS A 212 10.84 6.03 12.15
C LYS A 212 10.53 4.91 11.15
N VAL A 213 11.24 4.89 10.03
CA VAL A 213 11.05 3.90 8.97
C VAL A 213 12.24 2.95 8.89
N ASN A 214 11.97 1.65 8.90
CA ASN A 214 12.89 0.59 8.52
C ASN A 214 12.49 0.10 7.13
N HIS A 215 13.26 0.44 6.10
CA HIS A 215 12.96 0.06 4.72
C HIS A 215 13.98 -0.98 4.25
N ASP A 216 13.54 -2.22 4.10
CA ASP A 216 14.32 -3.30 3.52
C ASP A 216 13.95 -3.47 2.05
N HIS A 217 14.97 -3.52 1.19
CA HIS A 217 14.80 -3.73 -0.22
C HIS A 217 15.55 -4.98 -0.69
N TYR A 218 14.81 -5.92 -1.26
CA TYR A 218 15.33 -7.21 -1.70
C TYR A 218 15.60 -7.21 -3.21
N GLN A 219 16.89 -7.10 -3.55
CA GLN A 219 17.42 -7.02 -4.93
C GLN A 219 17.05 -8.22 -5.82
N HIS A 220 16.74 -9.37 -5.21
CA HIS A 220 16.33 -10.59 -5.92
C HIS A 220 14.88 -10.99 -5.63
N GLY A 221 14.14 -10.14 -4.92
CA GLY A 221 12.74 -10.39 -4.60
C GLY A 221 11.81 -10.03 -5.77
N PHE A 222 10.67 -10.71 -5.84
CA PHE A 222 9.56 -10.46 -6.77
C PHE A 222 8.21 -10.41 -6.02
N HIS A 223 7.07 -10.36 -6.70
CA HIS A 223 5.75 -10.36 -6.03
C HIS A 223 4.95 -11.63 -6.34
N PRO A 224 4.56 -12.50 -5.39
CA PRO A 224 4.70 -12.36 -3.93
C PRO A 224 5.90 -13.14 -3.38
N PHE A 225 7.02 -12.48 -3.10
CA PHE A 225 8.26 -13.16 -2.69
C PHE A 225 8.21 -13.82 -1.31
N LEU A 226 7.64 -13.13 -0.31
CA LEU A 226 7.74 -13.59 1.09
C LEU A 226 6.99 -14.89 1.33
N ILE A 227 5.94 -15.22 0.57
CA ILE A 227 5.19 -16.48 0.76
C ILE A 227 6.02 -17.72 0.41
N HIS A 228 7.13 -17.53 -0.32
CA HIS A 228 8.04 -18.59 -0.74
C HIS A 228 9.27 -18.71 0.18
N PHE A 229 9.16 -18.26 1.44
CA PHE A 229 10.26 -18.26 2.42
C PHE A 229 10.82 -19.64 2.78
N TYR A 230 10.07 -20.72 2.54
CA TYR A 230 10.56 -22.09 2.70
C TYR A 230 11.31 -22.62 1.46
N VAL A 231 11.27 -21.91 0.34
CA VAL A 231 11.78 -22.36 -0.96
C VAL A 231 13.00 -21.55 -1.39
N TYR A 232 12.93 -20.22 -1.28
CA TYR A 232 14.03 -19.34 -1.66
C TYR A 232 14.78 -18.86 -0.41
N GLU A 233 16.09 -19.07 -0.39
CA GLU A 233 16.96 -18.60 0.69
C GLU A 233 16.78 -17.09 0.95
N SER A 234 16.73 -16.30 -0.11
CA SER A 234 16.52 -14.85 -0.01
C SER A 234 15.17 -14.48 0.60
N ALA A 235 14.12 -15.29 0.38
CA ALA A 235 12.81 -15.10 1.02
C ALA A 235 12.84 -15.57 2.49
N GLY A 236 13.62 -16.60 2.80
CA GLY A 236 13.93 -17.01 4.16
C GLY A 236 14.61 -15.90 4.96
N THR A 237 15.68 -15.30 4.42
CA THR A 237 16.32 -14.11 5.02
C THR A 237 15.36 -12.95 5.17
N ALA A 238 14.45 -12.75 4.20
CA ALA A 238 13.43 -11.71 4.30
C ALA A 238 12.47 -11.93 5.46
N MET A 239 12.04 -13.17 5.67
CA MET A 239 11.21 -13.55 6.81
C MET A 239 11.96 -13.36 8.13
N GLU A 240 13.24 -13.73 8.21
CA GLU A 240 14.06 -13.54 9.40
C GLU A 240 14.22 -12.07 9.77
N ASN A 241 14.51 -11.20 8.80
CA ASN A 241 14.61 -9.75 9.01
C ASN A 241 13.29 -9.15 9.49
N TYR A 242 12.18 -9.54 8.88
CA TYR A 242 10.84 -9.13 9.29
C TYR A 242 10.53 -9.57 10.73
N LEU A 243 10.81 -10.82 11.09
CA LEU A 243 10.62 -11.32 12.44
C LEU A 243 11.55 -10.64 13.45
N ALA A 244 12.79 -10.34 13.07
CA ALA A 244 13.73 -9.60 13.90
C ALA A 244 13.25 -8.16 14.16
N TYR A 245 12.69 -7.50 13.15
CA TYR A 245 12.04 -6.21 13.32
C TYR A 245 10.88 -6.29 14.31
N LEU A 246 9.99 -7.28 14.16
CA LEU A 246 8.84 -7.44 15.06
C LEU A 246 9.29 -7.70 16.50
N LYS A 247 10.24 -8.62 16.73
CA LYS A 247 10.79 -8.91 18.08
C LYS A 247 11.42 -7.70 18.76
N LYS A 248 11.96 -6.76 17.98
CA LYS A 248 12.59 -5.54 18.49
C LYS A 248 11.58 -4.43 18.81
N ASN A 249 10.46 -4.39 18.09
CA ASN A 249 9.52 -3.26 18.15
C ASN A 249 8.19 -3.60 18.84
N LEU A 250 7.89 -4.88 19.03
CA LEU A 250 6.88 -5.37 19.95
C LEU A 250 7.59 -5.82 21.20
#